data_AF-A0A5K0YZR9-F1
#
_entry.id   AF-A0A5K0YZR9-F1
#
_cell.length_a   1.000
_cell.length_b   1.000
_cell.length_c   1.000
_cell.angle_alpha   90.00
_cell.angle_beta   90.00
_cell.angle_gamma   90.00
#
_symmetry.space_group_name_H-M   'P 1'
#
loop_
_entity.id
_entity.type
_entity.pdbx_description
1 polymer ?
#
loop_
_entity_poly.entity_id
_entity_poly.type
_entity_poly.pdbx_seq_one_letter_code
_entity_poly.pdbx_strand_id
1 'polypeptide(L)' 'VCVTMPWPVRMKIALGAARGLAFLHGAERPIIYRDFKTSNILLDE' A
#
# COMPACT_ATOMS: atom_id res chain seq x y z
N VAL A 1 18.95 12.44 7.91
CA VAL A 1 17.78 13.09 8.56
C VAL A 1 16.56 12.26 8.22
N CYS A 2 15.83 11.73 9.21
CA CYS A 2 14.57 11.04 8.96
C CYS A 2 13.50 12.11 8.69
N VAL A 3 13.17 12.34 7.42
CA VAL A 3 12.12 13.29 7.06
C VAL A 3 10.79 12.63 7.37
N THR A 4 10.04 13.21 8.32
CA THR A 4 8.70 12.70 8.64
C THR A 4 7.74 13.15 7.56
N MET A 5 7.11 12.20 6.86
CA MET A 5 6.09 12.53 5.86
C MET A 5 4.89 13.23 6.52
N PRO A 6 4.33 14.30 5.90
CA PRO A 6 3.10 14.91 6.38
C PRO A 6 1.98 13.87 6.51
N TRP A 7 1.11 14.03 7.51
CA TRP A 7 0.00 13.09 7.75
C TRP A 7 -0.90 12.87 6.52
N PRO A 8 -1.26 13.90 5.72
CA PRO A 8 -2.06 13.69 4.52
C PRO A 8 -1.40 12.75 3.49
N VAL A 9 -0.08 12.81 3.35
CA VAL A 9 0.67 11.94 2.44
C VAL A 9 0.62 10.49 2.95
N ARG A 10 0.81 10.29 4.26
CA ARG A 10 0.67 8.96 4.88
C ARG A 10 -0.71 8.35 4.66
N MET A 11 -1.76 9.15 4.75
CA MET A 11 -3.14 8.71 4.47
C MET A 11 -3.34 8.33 3.00
N LYS A 12 -2.77 9.09 2.06
CA LYS A 12 -2.80 8.75 0.63
C LYS A 12 -2.13 7.40 0.34
N ILE A 13 -0.97 7.16 0.95
CA ILE A 13 -0.22 5.89 0.83
C ILE A 13 -1.03 4.72 1.39
N ALA A 14 -1.54 4.85 2.61
CA ALA A 14 -2.34 3.80 3.26
C ALA A 14 -3.59 3.44 2.44
N LEU A 15 -4.29 4.46 1.93
CA LEU A 15 -5.46 4.26 1.08
C LEU A 15 -5.11 3.56 -0.25
N GLY A 16 -4.01 3.96 -0.89
CA GLY A 16 -3.52 3.34 -2.12
C GLY A 16 -3.15 1.87 -1.92
N ALA A 17 -2.39 1.56 -0.87
CA ALA A 17 -2.01 0.21 -0.51
C ALA A 17 -3.24 -0.68 -0.19
N ALA A 18 -4.22 -0.14 0.55
CA ALA A 18 -5.47 -0.86 0.85
C ALA A 18 -6.29 -1.15 -0.41
N ARG A 19 -6.37 -0.21 -1.36
CA ARG A 19 -7.04 -0.41 -2.66
C ARG A 19 -6.36 -1.50 -3.48
N GLY A 20 -5.03 -1.50 -3.54
CA GLY A 20 -4.27 -2.55 -4.22
C GLY A 20 -4.52 -3.93 -3.61
N LEU A 21 -4.53 -4.03 -2.28
CA LEU A 21 -4.82 -5.28 -1.59
C LEU A 21 -6.26 -5.75 -1.83
N ALA A 22 -7.24 -4.83 -1.77
CA ALA A 22 -8.64 -5.14 -2.07
C ALA A 22 -8.83 -5.64 -3.50
N PHE A 23 -8.12 -5.06 -4.46
CA PHE A 23 -8.12 -5.51 -5.86
C PHE A 23 -7.61 -6.96 -5.99
N LEU A 24 -6.47 -7.28 -5.35
CA LEU A 24 -5.90 -8.63 -5.38
C LEU A 24 -6.84 -9.68 -4.76
N HIS A 25 -7.51 -9.32 -3.67
CA HIS A 25 -8.44 -10.21 -2.97
C HIS A 25 -9.81 -10.33 -3.66
N GLY A 26 -10.18 -9.35 -4.49
CA GLY A 26 -11.45 -9.33 -5.21
C GLY A 26 -11.48 -10.10 -6.53
N ALA A 27 -10.36 -10.70 -6.95
CA ALA A 27 -10.29 -11.49 -8.18
C ALA A 27 -11.06 -12.82 -8.06
N GLU A 28 -11.54 -13.37 -9.19
CA GLU A 28 -12.21 -14.69 -9.26
C GLU A 28 -11.37 -15.81 -8.61
N ARG A 29 -10.05 -15.72 -8.77
CA ARG A 29 -9.07 -16.48 -8.00
C ARG A 29 -8.28 -15.50 -7.13
N PRO A 30 -8.61 -15.33 -5.84
CA PRO A 30 -7.97 -14.35 -4.98
C PRO A 30 -6.46 -14.56 -4.88
N ILE A 31 -5.71 -13.47 -5.05
CA ILE A 31 -4.25 -13.47 -4.93
C ILE A 31 -3.87 -13.10 -3.50
N ILE A 32 -3.23 -14.04 -2.77
CA ILE A 32 -2.75 -13.78 -1.41
C ILE A 32 -1.35 -13.18 -1.46
N TYR A 33 -1.24 -11.87 -1.24
CA TYR A 33 0.05 -11.18 -1.14
C TYR A 33 0.66 -11.36 0.26
N ARG A 34 1.41 -12.46 0.44
CA ARG A 34 1.91 -12.93 1.75
C ARG A 34 2.94 -12.01 2.43
N ASP A 35 3.59 -11.13 1.69
CA ASP A 35 4.63 -10.23 2.20
C ASP A 35 4.16 -8.76 2.15
N PHE A 36 2.94 -8.51 2.63
CA PHE A 36 2.37 -7.17 2.67
C PHE A 36 2.99 -6.35 3.81
N LYS A 37 4.05 -5.60 3.49
CA LYS A 37 4.81 -4.78 4.44
C LYS A 37 5.24 -3.46 3.81
N THR A 38 5.57 -2.48 4.65
CA THR A 38 5.93 -1.12 4.23
C THR A 38 7.12 -1.06 3.28
N SER A 39 8.12 -1.93 3.42
CA SER A 39 9.28 -1.97 2.52
C SER A 39 8.96 -2.42 1.09
N ASN A 40 7.77 -2.99 0.87
CA ASN A 40 7.32 -3.48 -0.43
C ASN A 40 6.28 -2.56 -1.09
N ILE A 41 5.93 -1.44 -0.44
CA ILE A 41 5.06 -0.41 -1.01
C ILE A 41 5.95 0.61 -1.72
N LEU A 42 5.98 0.55 -3.04
CA LEU A 42 6.74 1.48 -3.86
C LEU A 42 5.97 2.80 -4.01
N LEU A 43 6.67 3.92 -3.81
CA LEU A 43 6.14 5.27 -4.00
C LEU A 43 6.78 5.86 -5.26
N ASP A 44 5.98 6.59 -6.02
CA ASP A 44 6.46 7.48 -7.09
C ASP A 44 6.89 8.84 -6.53
N GLU A 45 7.49 9.66 -7.40
CA GLU A 45 7.88 11.05 -7.10
C GLU A 45 6.68 11.98 -6.88
#